data_AF-A0A2T0S6P9-F1
#
_entry.id   AF-A0A2T0S6P9-F1
#
_cell.length_a   1.000
_cell.length_b   1.000
_cell.length_c   1.000
_cell.angle_alpha   90.00
_cell.angle_beta   90.00
_cell.angle_gamma   90.00
#
_symmetry.space_group_name_H-M   'P 1'
#
loop_
_entity.id
_entity.type
_entity.pdbx_description
1 polymer ?
#
loop_
_entity_poly.entity_id
_entity_poly.type
_entity_poly.pdbx_seq_one_letter_code
_entity_poly.pdbx_strand_id
1 'polypeptide(L)'
;MRTYTYLIALLAIGLGWSCQRETLLIPSTPVQTGARIKLVHAAPEAASVDLYVNGQKISAGLPTGASSISAGTGTPTAITFGNTFPGSTASYAVISSGQVPITLSSPAATTAGSATTVATQTLSLTDGNYYSLLVLGTGTQPQIKLIPDDFNTATDPALFYVRFINLIPNAPAYDLALASGAIITANVAYQSASPFVGVDLSNNASFVFRSTGTTTSGGTGVTFTGSTAGRVITIIAQGVVGRTGTQAPRINVYVNR
;
A
#
# COMPACT_ATOMS: atom_id res chain seq x y z
N MET A 1 -24.65 -54.50 -58.07
CA MET A 1 -24.80 -53.78 -56.79
C MET A 1 -23.85 -54.40 -55.76
N ARG A 2 -22.68 -53.78 -55.56
CA ARG A 2 -21.78 -54.05 -54.43
C ARG A 2 -21.10 -52.74 -54.09
N THR A 3 -21.61 -52.09 -53.05
CA THR A 3 -21.20 -50.77 -52.57
C THR A 3 -20.10 -50.98 -51.53
N TYR A 4 -18.91 -50.42 -51.75
CA TYR A 4 -17.80 -50.48 -50.80
C TYR A 4 -18.02 -49.47 -49.68
N THR A 5 -18.16 -49.96 -48.46
CA THR A 5 -18.30 -49.16 -47.25
C THR A 5 -16.91 -48.83 -46.70
N TYR A 6 -16.51 -47.55 -46.74
CA TYR A 6 -15.28 -47.07 -46.14
C TYR A 6 -15.51 -46.80 -44.64
N LEU A 7 -14.86 -47.57 -43.77
CA LEU A 7 -14.79 -47.31 -42.33
C LEU A 7 -13.63 -46.33 -42.08
N ILE A 8 -13.95 -45.05 -41.83
CA ILE A 8 -12.97 -44.06 -41.37
C ILE A 8 -12.97 -44.08 -39.85
N ALA A 9 -11.83 -44.46 -39.25
CA ALA A 9 -11.62 -44.43 -37.81
C ALA A 9 -11.52 -42.97 -37.32
N LEU A 10 -12.49 -42.55 -36.50
CA LEU A 10 -12.48 -41.27 -35.78
C LEU A 10 -11.64 -41.42 -34.50
N LEU A 11 -10.38 -41.02 -34.55
CA LEU A 11 -9.53 -40.84 -33.37
C LEU A 11 -9.85 -39.48 -32.74
N ALA A 12 -10.75 -39.46 -31.76
CA ALA A 12 -11.04 -38.27 -30.97
C ALA A 12 -9.85 -37.98 -30.03
N ILE A 13 -9.02 -37.02 -30.42
CA ILE A 13 -7.95 -36.47 -29.59
C ILE A 13 -8.62 -35.72 -28.44
N GLY A 14 -8.60 -36.31 -27.25
CA GLY A 14 -8.95 -35.64 -26.01
C GLY A 14 -7.95 -34.53 -25.74
N LEU A 15 -8.30 -33.31 -26.15
CA LEU A 15 -7.63 -32.11 -25.69
C LEU A 15 -7.97 -31.96 -24.21
N GLY A 16 -7.13 -32.54 -23.36
CA GLY A 16 -7.09 -32.24 -21.94
C GLY A 16 -6.74 -30.77 -21.80
N TRP A 17 -7.75 -29.94 -21.55
CA TRP A 17 -7.56 -28.59 -21.04
C TRP A 17 -7.05 -28.75 -19.61
N SER A 18 -5.76 -29.03 -19.49
CA SER A 18 -5.01 -28.72 -18.29
C SER A 18 -5.09 -27.21 -18.15
N CYS A 19 -6.06 -26.72 -17.38
CA CYS A 19 -5.93 -25.44 -16.69
C CYS A 19 -4.62 -25.50 -15.91
N GLN A 20 -3.53 -25.08 -16.53
CA GLN A 20 -2.37 -24.65 -15.79
C GLN A 20 -2.88 -23.50 -14.95
N ARG A 21 -3.07 -23.78 -13.66
CA ARG A 21 -3.21 -22.76 -12.62
C ARG A 21 -2.05 -21.80 -12.89
N GLU A 22 -2.37 -20.56 -13.27
CA GLU A 22 -1.39 -19.50 -13.44
C GLU A 22 -0.61 -19.44 -12.13
N THR A 23 0.54 -20.12 -12.10
CA THR A 23 1.50 -20.03 -11.03
C THR A 23 1.81 -18.55 -10.93
N LEU A 24 1.72 -17.97 -9.74
CA LEU A 24 2.28 -16.66 -9.46
C LEU A 24 3.74 -16.71 -9.92
N LEU A 25 3.99 -16.23 -11.13
CA LEU A 25 5.32 -15.86 -11.57
C LEU A 25 5.64 -14.66 -10.70
N ILE A 26 6.27 -14.91 -9.55
CA ILE A 26 7.04 -13.88 -8.89
C ILE A 26 8.04 -13.48 -9.98
N PRO A 27 8.01 -12.24 -10.50
CA PRO A 27 9.10 -11.79 -11.33
C PRO A 27 10.34 -11.95 -10.45
N SER A 28 11.19 -12.93 -10.74
CA SER A 28 12.51 -13.04 -10.10
C SER A 28 13.39 -11.98 -10.75
N THR A 29 13.03 -10.73 -10.48
CA THR A 29 13.98 -9.64 -10.54
C THR A 29 15.18 -10.06 -9.69
N PRO A 30 16.43 -9.79 -10.14
CA PRO A 30 17.62 -10.12 -9.36
C PRO A 30 17.40 -9.67 -7.91
N VAL A 31 17.76 -10.53 -6.95
CA VAL A 31 17.57 -10.28 -5.52
C VAL A 31 18.24 -8.96 -5.19
N GLN A 32 17.43 -7.92 -5.10
CA GLN A 32 17.90 -6.61 -4.68
C GLN A 32 17.99 -6.70 -3.16
N THR A 33 19.21 -6.87 -2.66
CA THR A 33 19.52 -6.71 -1.23
C THR A 33 19.04 -5.34 -0.77
N GLY A 34 18.31 -5.29 0.34
CA GLY A 34 17.73 -4.10 0.92
C GLY A 34 16.41 -4.38 1.63
N ALA A 35 16.02 -3.43 2.47
CA ALA A 35 14.67 -3.36 3.02
C ALA A 35 13.74 -2.62 2.04
N ARG A 36 12.44 -2.91 2.11
CA ARG A 36 11.43 -2.34 1.21
C ARG A 36 10.49 -1.43 1.98
N ILE A 37 10.40 -0.16 1.60
CA ILE A 37 9.57 0.83 2.28
C ILE A 37 8.49 1.44 1.39
N LYS A 38 7.32 1.69 1.98
CA LYS A 38 6.22 2.47 1.42
C LYS A 38 5.90 3.58 2.41
N LEU A 39 6.25 4.82 2.10
CA LEU A 39 5.88 5.97 2.92
C LEU A 39 4.40 6.31 2.70
N VAL A 40 3.70 6.62 3.78
CA VAL A 40 2.32 7.12 3.79
C VAL A 40 2.29 8.44 4.53
N HIS A 41 1.89 9.52 3.87
CA HIS A 41 1.74 10.81 4.52
C HIS A 41 0.34 10.99 5.09
N ALA A 42 0.15 10.67 6.37
CA ALA A 42 -1.14 10.73 7.05
C ALA A 42 -1.24 11.84 8.11
N ALA A 43 -0.22 12.71 8.25
CA ALA A 43 -0.29 13.91 9.09
C ALA A 43 -1.06 15.03 8.36
N PRO A 44 -2.30 15.36 8.78
CA PRO A 44 -3.19 16.22 8.00
C PRO A 44 -2.82 17.70 8.04
N GLU A 45 -2.09 18.13 9.07
CA GLU A 45 -1.69 19.53 9.30
C GLU A 45 -0.20 19.78 9.05
N ALA A 46 0.56 18.72 8.76
CA ALA A 46 1.95 18.84 8.37
C ALA A 46 2.04 19.33 6.92
N ALA A 47 3.08 20.14 6.64
CA ALA A 47 3.45 20.45 5.26
C ALA A 47 3.83 19.17 4.50
N SER A 48 3.87 19.25 3.17
CA SER A 48 4.44 18.17 2.38
C SER A 48 5.88 17.88 2.83
N VAL A 49 6.31 16.63 2.62
CA VAL A 49 7.64 16.19 3.05
C VAL A 49 8.46 15.61 1.91
N ASP A 50 9.76 15.85 1.98
CA ASP A 50 10.77 15.09 1.28
C ASP A 50 11.32 13.99 2.18
N LEU A 51 11.59 12.81 1.59
CA LEU A 51 12.14 11.66 2.29
C LEU A 51 13.63 11.52 1.96
N TYR A 52 14.46 11.49 3.00
CA TYR A 52 15.88 11.21 2.92
C TYR A 52 16.20 9.90 3.64
N VAL A 53 17.11 9.14 3.05
CA VAL A 53 17.64 7.89 3.59
C VAL A 53 19.16 7.98 3.57
N ASN A 54 19.82 7.78 4.72
CA ASN A 54 21.27 7.99 4.87
C ASN A 54 21.72 9.38 4.37
N GLY A 55 20.91 10.41 4.61
CA GLY A 55 21.16 11.78 4.16
C GLY A 55 20.95 12.03 2.66
N GLN A 56 20.50 11.04 1.88
CA GLN A 56 20.20 11.18 0.45
C GLN A 56 18.69 11.28 0.20
N LYS A 57 18.24 12.31 -0.53
CA LYS A 57 16.83 12.48 -0.87
C LYS A 57 16.37 11.41 -1.86
N ILE A 58 15.36 10.61 -1.51
CA ILE A 58 14.81 9.58 -2.40
C ILE A 58 13.41 9.89 -2.92
N SER A 59 12.68 10.83 -2.30
CA SER A 59 11.35 11.27 -2.79
C SER A 59 11.39 12.14 -4.06
N ALA A 60 12.59 12.45 -4.57
CA ALA A 60 12.80 13.39 -5.67
C ALA A 60 12.90 12.77 -7.07
N GLY A 61 12.76 11.46 -7.25
CA GLY A 61 13.49 10.81 -8.35
C GLY A 61 14.99 10.80 -8.02
N LEU A 62 15.68 9.75 -8.44
CA LEU A 62 17.00 9.34 -7.93
C LEU A 62 18.01 10.50 -7.72
N PRO A 63 18.78 10.49 -6.62
CA PRO A 63 20.13 11.08 -6.62
C PRO A 63 21.00 10.40 -7.69
N THR A 64 21.87 11.17 -8.34
CA THR A 64 22.92 10.63 -9.21
C THR A 64 23.76 9.60 -8.43
N GLY A 65 23.69 8.32 -8.79
CA GLY A 65 24.47 7.22 -8.19
C GLY A 65 23.70 6.11 -7.45
N ALA A 66 22.37 6.17 -7.36
CA ALA A 66 21.58 5.05 -6.83
C ALA A 66 21.50 3.88 -7.85
N SER A 67 21.98 2.70 -7.46
CA SER A 67 22.16 1.53 -8.35
C SER A 67 20.94 0.64 -8.57
N SER A 68 19.75 0.97 -8.05
CA SER A 68 18.46 0.46 -8.58
C SER A 68 17.27 1.03 -7.82
N ILE A 69 16.38 1.73 -8.51
CA ILE A 69 14.98 1.88 -8.10
C ILE A 69 14.14 1.57 -9.34
N SER A 70 13.21 0.63 -9.24
CA SER A 70 12.09 0.56 -10.17
C SER A 70 10.88 1.15 -9.48
N ALA A 71 10.61 2.44 -9.74
CA ALA A 71 9.26 3.05 -9.77
C ALA A 71 9.34 4.56 -10.06
N GLY A 72 8.94 4.94 -11.28
CA GLY A 72 8.45 6.29 -11.63
C GLY A 72 9.43 7.18 -12.39
N THR A 73 9.20 7.37 -13.68
CA THR A 73 9.88 8.34 -14.57
C THR A 73 9.46 9.80 -14.34
N GLY A 74 9.10 10.17 -13.11
CA GLY A 74 8.48 11.47 -12.79
C GLY A 74 9.43 12.49 -12.17
N THR A 75 9.15 13.77 -12.42
CA THR A 75 9.78 14.93 -11.76
C THR A 75 9.64 14.83 -10.24
N PRO A 76 10.69 15.19 -9.46
CA PRO A 76 10.63 15.30 -8.00
C PRO A 76 9.36 15.98 -7.50
N THR A 77 8.48 15.28 -6.78
CA THR A 77 7.33 15.90 -6.12
C THR A 77 7.34 15.54 -4.64
N ALA A 78 7.19 16.57 -3.82
CA ALA A 78 7.05 16.41 -2.38
C ALA A 78 5.83 15.53 -2.06
N ILE A 79 5.95 14.72 -1.02
CA ILE A 79 4.89 13.82 -0.61
C ILE A 79 3.90 14.65 0.21
N THR A 80 2.72 14.91 -0.34
CA THR A 80 1.67 15.70 0.33
C THR A 80 0.76 14.80 1.17
N PHE A 81 0.02 15.39 2.11
CA PHE A 81 -0.98 14.67 2.89
C PHE A 81 -1.96 13.87 2.01
N GLY A 82 -2.14 12.60 2.35
CA GLY A 82 -2.96 11.65 1.63
C GLY A 82 -2.26 10.95 0.47
N ASN A 83 -0.97 11.19 0.23
CA ASN A 83 -0.20 10.51 -0.80
C ASN A 83 0.84 9.55 -0.21
N THR A 84 1.38 8.70 -1.08
CA THR A 84 2.41 7.71 -0.72
C THR A 84 3.66 7.88 -1.56
N PHE A 85 4.78 7.36 -1.06
CA PHE A 85 6.00 7.16 -1.84
C PHE A 85 6.53 5.73 -1.68
N PRO A 86 6.81 5.00 -2.76
CA PRO A 86 6.39 5.30 -4.13
C PRO A 86 4.86 5.49 -4.26
N GLY A 87 4.40 6.07 -5.37
CA GLY A 87 2.98 6.41 -5.61
C GLY A 87 2.01 5.25 -5.35
N SER A 88 0.72 5.51 -5.16
CA SER A 88 -0.25 4.55 -4.60
C SER A 88 -0.39 3.24 -5.38
N THR A 89 -0.09 3.23 -6.68
CA THR A 89 -0.13 2.04 -7.55
C THR A 89 1.23 1.36 -7.73
N ALA A 90 2.32 2.02 -7.34
CA ALA A 90 3.67 1.44 -7.38
C ALA A 90 3.91 0.56 -6.15
N SER A 91 4.84 -0.38 -6.27
CA SER A 91 5.29 -1.21 -5.15
C SER A 91 6.14 -0.39 -4.15
N TYR A 92 7.06 -1.04 -3.46
CA TYR A 92 7.92 -0.44 -2.44
C TYR A 92 9.22 0.11 -3.03
N ALA A 93 9.78 1.14 -2.41
CA ALA A 93 11.14 1.56 -2.66
C ALA A 93 12.11 0.61 -1.94
N VAL A 94 13.17 0.17 -2.62
CA VAL A 94 14.24 -0.63 -2.00
C VAL A 94 15.29 0.34 -1.43
N ILE A 95 15.66 0.15 -0.17
CA ILE A 95 16.65 0.95 0.56
C ILE A 95 17.61 0.05 1.34
N SER A 96 18.70 0.61 1.89
CA SER A 96 19.62 -0.14 2.76
C SER A 96 18.89 -0.79 3.93
N SER A 97 19.37 -1.95 4.39
CA SER A 97 18.96 -2.60 5.64
C SER A 97 19.96 -2.28 6.78
N GLY A 98 19.66 -2.72 8.00
CA GLY A 98 20.44 -2.41 9.21
C GLY A 98 19.91 -1.18 9.96
N GLN A 99 20.80 -0.41 10.56
CA GLN A 99 20.47 0.88 11.20
C GLN A 99 20.48 1.98 10.14
N VAL A 100 19.30 2.51 9.82
CA VAL A 100 19.10 3.42 8.69
C VAL A 100 18.52 4.75 9.19
N PRO A 101 19.32 5.84 9.16
CA PRO A 101 18.81 7.18 9.40
C PRO A 101 17.80 7.60 8.33
N ILE A 102 16.59 7.92 8.78
CA ILE A 102 15.52 8.52 7.99
C ILE A 102 15.34 9.96 8.42
N THR A 103 15.28 10.86 7.45
CA THR A 103 14.96 12.27 7.67
C THR A 103 13.79 12.67 6.79
N LEU A 104 12.81 13.35 7.38
CA LEU A 104 11.78 14.07 6.67
C LEU A 104 12.10 15.56 6.70
N SER A 105 12.08 16.22 5.54
CA SER A 105 12.22 17.68 5.46
C SER A 105 11.01 18.30 4.80
N SER A 106 10.75 19.57 5.08
CA SER A 106 9.91 20.38 4.20
C SER A 106 10.63 20.59 2.86
N PRO A 107 9.91 20.63 1.73
CA PRO A 107 10.49 20.95 0.45
C PRO A 107 11.06 22.37 0.43
N ALA A 108 12.17 22.55 -0.26
CA ALA A 108 12.71 23.87 -0.55
C ALA A 108 11.71 24.68 -1.39
N ALA A 109 11.30 25.85 -0.88
CA ALA A 109 10.34 26.71 -1.57
C ALA A 109 10.97 27.62 -2.65
N THR A 110 12.22 28.07 -2.47
CA THR A 110 12.88 29.05 -3.37
C THR A 110 14.38 28.82 -3.54
N THR A 111 15.09 28.36 -2.52
CA THR A 111 16.51 27.94 -2.59
C THR A 111 16.69 26.62 -1.84
N ALA A 112 17.73 25.84 -2.17
CA ALA A 112 18.00 24.56 -1.50
C ALA A 112 18.13 24.70 0.05
N GLY A 113 18.56 25.87 0.55
CA GLY A 113 18.67 26.18 1.97
C GLY A 113 17.34 26.48 2.68
N SER A 114 16.21 26.55 1.95
CA SER A 114 14.88 26.75 2.54
C SER A 114 14.22 25.45 3.04
N ALA A 115 14.84 24.29 2.78
CA ALA A 115 14.37 23.01 3.31
C ALA A 115 14.67 22.92 4.81
N THR A 116 13.65 22.67 5.62
CA THR A 116 13.80 22.49 7.07
C THR A 116 13.61 21.03 7.44
N THR A 117 14.48 20.48 8.29
CA THR A 117 14.25 19.14 8.85
C THR A 117 13.04 19.18 9.76
N VAL A 118 12.11 18.26 9.54
CA VAL A 118 10.84 18.18 10.26
C VAL A 118 10.81 16.99 11.22
N ALA A 119 11.42 15.86 10.84
CA ALA A 119 11.58 14.71 11.70
C ALA A 119 12.83 13.90 11.32
N THR A 120 13.50 13.32 12.31
CA THR A 120 14.62 12.40 12.09
C THR A 120 14.45 11.17 12.99
N GLN A 121 14.65 9.98 12.44
CA GLN A 121 14.62 8.74 13.19
C GLN A 121 15.59 7.72 12.57
N THR A 122 16.35 7.00 13.40
CA THR A 122 17.10 5.82 12.93
C THR A 122 16.20 4.60 13.05
N LEU A 123 15.96 3.91 11.93
CA LEU A 123 15.14 2.71 11.87
C LEU A 123 16.01 1.45 11.80
N SER A 124 15.59 0.39 12.47
CA SER A 124 16.19 -0.94 12.34
C SER A 124 15.43 -1.73 11.28
N LEU A 125 16.04 -1.92 10.12
CA LEU A 125 15.42 -2.56 8.96
C LEU A 125 16.08 -3.91 8.67
N THR A 126 15.28 -4.94 8.44
CA THR A 126 15.79 -6.26 8.06
C THR A 126 15.83 -6.40 6.55
N ASP A 127 16.89 -7.03 6.04
CA ASP A 127 17.02 -7.33 4.62
C ASP A 127 15.83 -8.17 4.12
N GLY A 128 15.32 -7.84 2.93
CA GLY A 128 14.18 -8.54 2.33
C GLY A 128 12.81 -8.18 2.89
N ASN A 129 12.72 -7.58 4.09
CA ASN A 129 11.43 -7.25 4.71
C ASN A 129 10.77 -6.01 4.10
N TYR A 130 9.45 -5.96 4.24
CA TYR A 130 8.60 -4.87 3.74
C TYR A 130 8.05 -4.07 4.92
N TYR A 131 7.92 -2.76 4.72
CA TYR A 131 7.50 -1.85 5.78
C TYR A 131 6.66 -0.68 5.26
N SER A 132 5.62 -0.34 6.02
CA SER A 132 4.89 0.92 5.91
C SER A 132 5.55 1.97 6.81
N LEU A 133 6.06 3.04 6.21
CA LEU A 133 6.65 4.18 6.90
C LEU A 133 5.62 5.30 7.02
N LEU A 134 5.04 5.48 8.18
CA LEU A 134 3.93 6.38 8.41
C LEU A 134 4.42 7.74 8.89
N VAL A 135 3.96 8.81 8.24
CA VAL A 135 4.09 10.19 8.71
C VAL A 135 2.80 10.56 9.42
N LEU A 136 2.87 10.77 10.73
CA LEU A 136 1.71 10.84 11.64
C LEU A 136 1.74 12.11 12.49
N GLY A 137 0.70 12.31 13.29
CA GLY A 137 0.61 13.38 14.29
C GLY A 137 -0.40 14.46 13.95
N THR A 138 -0.62 15.34 14.92
CA THR A 138 -1.42 16.56 14.81
C THR A 138 -0.49 17.77 14.85
N GLY A 139 -0.82 18.85 14.17
CA GLY A 139 0.01 20.04 14.05
C GLY A 139 1.08 19.96 12.95
N THR A 140 2.02 20.91 12.98
CA THR A 140 3.01 21.14 11.92
C THR A 140 4.27 20.29 12.02
N GLN A 141 4.45 19.57 13.13
CA GLN A 141 5.60 18.68 13.38
C GLN A 141 5.15 17.21 13.40
N PRO A 142 5.16 16.52 12.25
CA PRO A 142 4.83 15.11 12.17
C PRO A 142 5.84 14.20 12.87
N GLN A 143 5.38 13.01 13.22
CA GLN A 143 6.15 11.90 13.75
C GLN A 143 6.33 10.81 12.68
N ILE A 144 7.38 10.00 12.83
CA ILE A 144 7.63 8.82 12.00
C ILE A 144 7.23 7.58 12.80
N LYS A 145 6.49 6.67 12.17
CA LYS A 145 6.22 5.33 12.71
C LYS A 145 6.46 4.27 11.64
N LEU A 146 7.16 3.20 12.00
CA LEU A 146 7.38 2.06 11.13
C LEU A 146 6.44 0.91 11.50
N ILE A 147 5.78 0.32 10.51
CA ILE A 147 4.99 -0.91 10.67
C ILE A 147 5.52 -1.96 9.68
N PRO A 148 5.90 -3.17 10.13
CA PRO A 148 6.23 -4.27 9.23
C PRO A 148 5.01 -4.73 8.43
N ASP A 149 5.24 -5.05 7.16
CA ASP A 149 4.22 -5.58 6.25
C ASP A 149 4.47 -7.08 6.07
N ASP A 150 3.66 -7.89 6.74
CA ASP A 150 3.76 -9.35 6.70
C ASP A 150 2.82 -9.93 5.62
N PHE A 151 3.40 -10.54 4.59
CA PHE A 151 2.66 -11.17 3.49
C PHE A 151 2.62 -12.69 3.59
N ASN A 152 3.05 -13.30 4.70
CA ASN A 152 3.11 -14.75 4.84
C ASN A 152 1.73 -15.43 4.75
N THR A 153 0.65 -14.69 5.02
CA THR A 153 -0.74 -15.15 4.88
C THR A 153 -1.31 -14.93 3.48
N ALA A 154 -0.62 -14.17 2.62
CA ALA A 154 -1.08 -13.77 1.29
C ALA A 154 -0.63 -14.75 0.20
N THR A 155 -1.17 -15.98 0.23
CA THR A 155 -0.69 -17.10 -0.59
C THR A 155 -1.67 -17.60 -1.67
N ASP A 156 -2.97 -17.31 -1.56
CA ASP A 156 -3.98 -17.77 -2.51
C ASP A 156 -4.25 -16.71 -3.60
N PRO A 157 -3.86 -16.95 -4.87
CA PRO A 157 -4.07 -15.98 -5.95
C PRO A 157 -5.54 -15.73 -6.29
N ALA A 158 -6.48 -16.55 -5.79
CA ALA A 158 -7.91 -16.34 -6.00
C ALA A 158 -8.50 -15.27 -5.07
N LEU A 159 -7.84 -14.95 -3.96
CA LEU A 159 -8.35 -14.02 -2.95
C LEU A 159 -7.82 -12.60 -3.16
N PHE A 160 -8.58 -11.63 -2.65
CA PHE A 160 -8.15 -10.25 -2.50
C PHE A 160 -7.65 -10.03 -1.08
N TYR A 161 -6.38 -9.66 -0.90
CA TYR A 161 -5.82 -9.45 0.43
C TYR A 161 -5.92 -7.99 0.84
N VAL A 162 -6.55 -7.75 1.97
CA VAL A 162 -6.79 -6.41 2.50
C VAL A 162 -6.22 -6.29 3.91
N ARG A 163 -5.52 -5.20 4.16
CA ARG A 163 -5.14 -4.75 5.49
C ARG A 163 -5.74 -3.37 5.78
N PHE A 164 -6.17 -3.15 7.01
CA PHE A 164 -6.63 -1.83 7.46
C PHE A 164 -5.63 -1.18 8.40
N ILE A 165 -5.39 0.12 8.24
CA ILE A 165 -4.61 0.93 9.17
C ILE A 165 -5.42 2.16 9.57
N ASN A 166 -5.62 2.36 10.86
CA ASN A 166 -6.30 3.54 11.38
C ASN A 166 -5.28 4.65 11.70
N LEU A 167 -5.26 5.70 10.89
CA LEU A 167 -4.34 6.83 10.99
C LEU A 167 -5.06 8.14 11.35
N ILE A 168 -6.33 8.09 11.79
CA ILE A 168 -7.06 9.28 12.23
C ILE A 168 -6.64 9.61 13.67
N PRO A 169 -6.00 10.77 13.92
CA PRO A 169 -5.55 11.13 15.26
C PRO A 169 -6.75 11.32 16.21
N ASN A 170 -6.57 10.90 17.47
CA ASN A 170 -7.59 11.01 18.53
C ASN A 170 -8.93 10.32 18.22
N ALA A 171 -8.98 9.45 17.22
CA ALA A 171 -10.18 8.68 16.88
C ALA A 171 -10.33 7.42 17.75
N PRO A 172 -11.57 6.92 17.91
CA PRO A 172 -11.78 5.58 18.44
C PRO A 172 -11.18 4.51 17.52
N ALA A 173 -11.21 3.26 17.98
CA ALA A 173 -10.97 2.13 17.10
C ALA A 173 -12.06 2.03 16.03
N TYR A 174 -11.66 1.57 14.84
CA TYR A 174 -12.56 1.41 13.71
C TYR A 174 -12.53 -0.01 13.18
N ASP A 175 -13.68 -0.46 12.67
CA ASP A 175 -13.83 -1.67 11.88
C ASP A 175 -13.69 -1.30 10.40
N LEU A 176 -13.02 -2.15 9.61
CA LEU A 176 -13.10 -2.12 8.16
C LEU A 176 -14.20 -3.06 7.71
N ALA A 177 -15.10 -2.58 6.86
CA ALA A 177 -16.18 -3.35 6.30
C ALA A 177 -16.36 -3.09 4.81
N LEU A 178 -17.04 -4.00 4.13
CA LEU A 178 -17.62 -3.73 2.83
C LEU A 178 -18.81 -2.78 2.98
N ALA A 179 -19.07 -1.97 1.95
CA ALA A 179 -20.25 -1.12 1.88
C ALA A 179 -21.55 -1.94 2.01
N SER A 180 -21.54 -3.22 1.61
CA SER A 180 -22.65 -4.16 1.78
C SER A 180 -22.96 -4.55 3.22
N GLY A 181 -22.05 -4.30 4.17
CA GLY A 181 -22.26 -4.60 5.59
C GLY A 181 -21.19 -5.50 6.20
N ALA A 182 -20.60 -6.42 5.44
CA ALA A 182 -19.70 -7.45 5.95
C ALA A 182 -18.41 -6.84 6.55
N ILE A 183 -18.09 -7.22 7.79
CA ILE A 183 -16.86 -6.78 8.46
C ILE A 183 -15.69 -7.64 7.97
N ILE A 184 -14.57 -6.98 7.63
CA ILE A 184 -13.33 -7.62 7.17
C ILE A 184 -12.34 -7.73 8.34
N THR A 185 -12.20 -6.65 9.11
CA THR A 185 -11.42 -6.62 10.33
C THR A 185 -12.04 -5.63 11.31
N ALA A 186 -11.89 -5.86 12.60
CA ALA A 186 -12.55 -5.09 13.65
C ALA A 186 -11.54 -4.51 14.64
N ASN A 187 -11.96 -3.44 15.33
CA ASN A 187 -11.27 -2.86 16.47
C ASN A 187 -9.81 -2.42 16.18
N VAL A 188 -9.58 -1.77 15.04
CA VAL A 188 -8.25 -1.25 14.69
C VAL A 188 -8.05 0.12 15.32
N ALA A 189 -7.24 0.17 16.37
CA ALA A 189 -6.89 1.39 17.10
C ALA A 189 -5.99 2.34 16.28
N TYR A 190 -5.96 3.62 16.68
CA TYR A 190 -5.07 4.63 16.07
C TYR A 190 -3.60 4.17 16.04
N GLN A 191 -2.93 4.44 14.92
CA GLN A 191 -1.57 4.02 14.57
C GLN A 191 -1.35 2.50 14.55
N SER A 192 -2.40 1.70 14.48
CA SER A 192 -2.31 0.24 14.41
C SER A 192 -2.76 -0.26 13.05
N ALA A 193 -2.21 -1.41 12.66
CA ALA A 193 -2.57 -2.11 11.43
C ALA A 193 -3.17 -3.48 11.79
N SER A 194 -4.20 -3.90 11.05
CA SER A 194 -4.66 -5.28 11.09
C SER A 194 -3.63 -6.22 10.42
N PRO A 195 -3.78 -7.54 10.57
CA PRO A 195 -3.19 -8.49 9.62
C PRO A 195 -3.75 -8.30 8.20
N PHE A 196 -3.05 -8.82 7.19
CA PHE A 196 -3.65 -9.01 5.86
C PHE A 196 -4.63 -10.18 5.91
N VAL A 197 -5.87 -9.92 5.49
CA VAL A 197 -6.95 -10.90 5.43
C VAL A 197 -7.34 -11.12 3.97
N GLY A 198 -7.35 -12.39 3.54
CA GLY A 198 -7.85 -12.77 2.23
C GLY A 198 -9.37 -12.76 2.24
N VAL A 199 -9.98 -12.05 1.30
CA VAL A 199 -11.43 -11.96 1.11
C VAL A 199 -11.78 -12.31 -0.33
N ASP A 200 -12.84 -13.10 -0.50
CA ASP A 200 -13.41 -13.39 -1.80
C ASP A 200 -14.38 -12.26 -2.19
N LEU A 201 -13.96 -11.43 -3.15
CA LEU A 201 -14.71 -10.25 -3.57
C LEU A 201 -14.80 -10.19 -5.09
N SER A 202 -15.95 -9.75 -5.59
CA SER A 202 -16.08 -9.30 -6.97
C SER A 202 -15.21 -8.06 -7.23
N ASN A 203 -14.89 -7.84 -8.51
CA ASN A 203 -14.26 -6.61 -8.96
C ASN A 203 -15.03 -5.37 -8.48
N ASN A 204 -14.34 -4.23 -8.39
CA ASN A 204 -14.92 -2.96 -8.00
C ASN A 204 -15.48 -2.93 -6.56
N ALA A 205 -14.77 -3.55 -5.61
CA ALA A 205 -15.20 -3.64 -4.23
C ALA A 205 -15.22 -2.27 -3.53
N SER A 206 -16.31 -1.99 -2.81
CA SER A 206 -16.49 -0.78 -2.01
C SER A 206 -16.27 -1.04 -0.52
N PHE A 207 -15.42 -0.22 0.08
CA PHE A 207 -15.01 -0.31 1.49
C PHE A 207 -15.48 0.91 2.27
N VAL A 208 -15.87 0.68 3.52
CA VAL A 208 -16.20 1.69 4.51
C VAL A 208 -15.48 1.36 5.82
N PHE A 209 -15.27 2.36 6.66
CA PHE A 209 -14.80 2.14 8.03
C PHE A 209 -15.83 2.69 9.01
N ARG A 210 -16.05 1.99 10.11
CA ARG A 210 -17.15 2.25 11.05
C ARG A 210 -16.63 2.26 12.47
N SER A 211 -17.23 3.07 13.34
CA SER A 211 -16.95 3.00 14.78
C SER A 211 -17.17 1.57 15.25
N THR A 212 -16.21 1.01 15.99
CA THR A 212 -16.19 -0.42 16.31
C THR A 212 -17.48 -0.90 16.96
N GLY A 213 -18.02 -2.01 16.44
CA GLY A 213 -19.27 -2.61 16.92
C GLY A 213 -20.54 -1.87 16.49
N THR A 214 -20.45 -0.91 15.56
CA THR A 214 -21.59 -0.11 15.08
C THR A 214 -21.67 -0.08 13.55
N THR A 215 -22.76 0.47 13.02
CA THR A 215 -22.91 0.80 11.58
C THR A 215 -22.54 2.24 11.25
N THR A 216 -22.19 3.04 12.26
CA THR A 216 -21.88 4.47 12.11
C THR A 216 -20.57 4.64 11.35
N SER A 217 -20.63 5.30 10.18
CA SER A 217 -19.44 5.55 9.37
C SER A 217 -18.46 6.48 10.09
N GLY A 218 -17.17 6.15 10.04
CA GLY A 218 -16.09 7.02 10.51
C GLY A 218 -15.71 8.12 9.52
N GLY A 219 -16.21 8.07 8.27
CA GLY A 219 -15.90 9.04 7.22
C GLY A 219 -16.32 8.58 5.82
N THR A 220 -15.68 9.13 4.79
CA THR A 220 -15.96 8.75 3.40
C THR A 220 -15.29 7.41 3.05
N GLY A 221 -16.07 6.48 2.50
CA GLY A 221 -15.57 5.20 1.98
C GLY A 221 -14.84 5.34 0.65
N VAL A 222 -14.43 4.21 0.06
CA VAL A 222 -13.75 4.16 -1.24
C VAL A 222 -14.25 2.97 -2.05
N THR A 223 -14.25 3.09 -3.37
CA THR A 223 -14.38 1.94 -4.27
C THR A 223 -13.04 1.67 -4.92
N PHE A 224 -12.47 0.49 -4.68
CA PHE A 224 -11.29 0.03 -5.40
C PHE A 224 -11.72 -0.41 -6.79
N THR A 225 -11.36 0.34 -7.83
CA THR A 225 -11.70 0.01 -9.22
C THR A 225 -10.65 -0.92 -9.83
N GLY A 226 -11.10 -2.06 -10.35
CA GLY A 226 -10.21 -3.04 -10.98
C GLY A 226 -10.42 -4.48 -10.48
N SER A 227 -9.48 -5.34 -10.89
CA SER A 227 -9.49 -6.76 -10.51
C SER A 227 -9.12 -6.94 -9.05
N THR A 228 -9.90 -7.74 -8.33
CA THR A 228 -9.63 -8.17 -6.95
C THR A 228 -8.76 -9.42 -6.88
N ALA A 229 -8.66 -10.21 -7.95
CA ALA A 229 -7.89 -11.46 -7.91
C ALA A 229 -6.38 -11.20 -7.73
N GLY A 230 -5.79 -11.84 -6.71
CA GLY A 230 -4.36 -11.86 -6.45
C GLY A 230 -3.75 -10.52 -6.06
N ARG A 231 -4.56 -9.50 -5.76
CA ARG A 231 -4.10 -8.18 -5.33
C ARG A 231 -3.94 -8.14 -3.81
N VAL A 232 -2.91 -7.43 -3.36
CA VAL A 232 -2.67 -7.15 -1.94
C VAL A 232 -2.70 -5.65 -1.75
N ILE A 233 -3.65 -5.15 -0.96
CA ILE A 233 -3.83 -3.72 -0.72
C ILE A 233 -3.84 -3.37 0.77
N THR A 234 -3.47 -2.12 1.04
CA THR A 234 -3.63 -1.51 2.34
C THR A 234 -4.62 -0.36 2.23
N ILE A 235 -5.64 -0.44 3.06
CA ILE A 235 -6.67 0.57 3.23
C ILE A 235 -6.30 1.38 4.48
N ILE A 236 -6.14 2.69 4.31
CA ILE A 236 -5.83 3.61 5.41
C ILE A 236 -7.04 4.49 5.70
N ALA A 237 -7.48 4.55 6.95
CA ALA A 237 -8.36 5.63 7.41
C ALA A 237 -7.48 6.81 7.84
N GLN A 238 -7.74 7.99 7.31
CA GLN A 238 -6.95 9.20 7.58
C GLN A 238 -7.83 10.46 7.56
N GLY A 239 -7.28 11.57 8.04
CA GLY A 239 -8.01 12.84 8.22
C GLY A 239 -8.17 13.17 9.70
N VAL A 240 -9.02 14.14 10.00
CA VAL A 240 -9.31 14.60 11.37
C VAL A 240 -10.81 14.67 11.57
N VAL A 241 -11.31 14.07 12.65
CA VAL A 241 -12.73 14.12 13.02
C VAL A 241 -13.19 15.58 13.13
N GLY A 242 -14.32 15.90 12.52
CA GLY A 242 -14.90 17.25 12.51
C GLY A 242 -14.32 18.22 11.45
N ARG A 243 -13.27 17.84 10.71
CA ARG A 243 -12.78 18.64 9.57
C ARG A 243 -13.58 18.34 8.30
N THR A 244 -13.54 19.29 7.35
CA THR A 244 -14.16 19.20 6.03
C THR A 244 -13.09 19.18 4.92
N GLY A 245 -13.52 18.96 3.67
CA GLY A 245 -12.64 18.99 2.51
C GLY A 245 -11.56 17.90 2.54
N THR A 246 -10.35 18.25 2.10
CA THR A 246 -9.24 17.28 1.99
C THR A 246 -8.81 16.71 3.33
N GLN A 247 -9.05 17.40 4.46
CA GLN A 247 -8.71 16.95 5.81
C GLN A 247 -9.84 16.13 6.48
N ALA A 248 -11.00 16.01 5.85
CA ALA A 248 -12.10 15.21 6.38
C ALA A 248 -11.70 13.72 6.51
N PRO A 249 -12.27 12.99 7.49
CA PRO A 249 -12.07 11.55 7.63
C PRO A 249 -12.47 10.81 6.36
N ARG A 250 -11.55 10.01 5.82
CA ARG A 250 -11.77 9.23 4.60
C ARG A 250 -10.87 8.01 4.56
N ILE A 251 -11.22 7.10 3.66
CA ILE A 251 -10.32 6.06 3.22
C ILE A 251 -9.37 6.58 2.13
N ASN A 252 -8.13 6.12 2.17
CA ASN A 252 -7.24 6.07 1.01
C ASN A 252 -6.68 4.65 0.86
N VAL A 253 -6.23 4.30 -0.35
CA VAL A 253 -5.77 2.95 -0.67
C VAL A 253 -4.45 3.02 -1.41
N TYR A 254 -3.56 2.10 -1.10
CA TYR A 254 -2.39 1.83 -1.93
C TYR A 254 -2.21 0.33 -2.14
N VAL A 255 -1.59 -0.01 -3.27
CA VAL A 255 -1.25 -1.38 -3.66
C VAL A 255 0.07 -1.76 -3.00
N ASN A 256 0.08 -2.91 -2.33
CA ASN A 256 1.29 -3.53 -1.81
C ASN A 256 1.93 -4.45 -2.87
N ARG A 257 1.09 -5.23 -3.57
CA ARG A 257 1.43 -6.18 -4.64
C ARG A 257 0.30 -6.29 -5.66
#